data_AF-A0A961QRY6-F1
#
_entry.id   AF-A0A961QRY6-F1
#
_cell.length_a   1.000
_cell.length_b   1.000
_cell.length_c   1.000
_cell.angle_alpha   90.00
_cell.angle_beta   90.00
_cell.angle_gamma   90.00
#
_symmetry.space_group_name_H-M   'P 1'
#
loop_
_entity.id
_entity.type
_entity.pdbx_description
1 polymer ?
#
loop_
_entity_poly.entity_id
_entity_poly.type
_entity_poly.pdbx_seq_one_letter_code
_entity_poly.pdbx_strand_id
1 'polypeptide(L)'
;MIEEPSSGTLEIGGKAAQADAVETRRTIQIVFQNPYGSLNPRHKIGAILEEPLKLNTDMSAAERRRIGMETMERVGLRPEHYNRYPHMFSG
;
A
#
# COMPACT_ATOMS: atom_id res chain seq x y z
N MET A 1 -5.33 -17.71 -0.17
CA MET A 1 -4.61 -18.92 0.25
C MET A 1 -3.19 -18.76 -0.25
N ILE A 2 -2.19 -18.92 0.61
CA ILE A 2 -0.79 -18.92 0.17
C ILE A 2 -0.46 -20.38 -0.14
N GLU A 3 0.05 -20.67 -1.34
CA GLU A 3 0.44 -22.03 -1.71
C GLU A 3 1.84 -22.36 -1.20
N GLU A 4 2.06 -23.63 -0.86
CA GLU A 4 3.38 -24.10 -0.44
C GLU A 4 4.35 -24.14 -1.64
N PRO A 5 5.60 -23.72 -1.46
CA PRO A 5 6.60 -23.77 -2.52
C PRO A 5 6.89 -25.23 -2.90
N SER A 6 6.84 -25.55 -4.19
CA SER A 6 7.17 -26.91 -4.65
C SER A 6 8.65 -27.24 -4.47
N SER A 7 9.55 -26.24 -4.49
CA SER A 7 10.97 -26.37 -4.16
C SER A 7 11.61 -24.98 -4.00
N GLY A 8 12.83 -24.95 -3.43
CA GLY A 8 13.63 -23.72 -3.27
C GLY A 8 13.33 -22.93 -2.00
N THR A 9 14.10 -21.87 -1.79
CA THR A 9 13.94 -20.94 -0.66
C THR A 9 13.96 -19.50 -1.17
N LEU A 10 13.11 -18.65 -0.58
CA LEU A 10 13.16 -17.21 -0.76
C LEU A 10 13.81 -16.62 0.50
N GLU A 11 14.78 -15.75 0.33
CA GLU A 11 15.39 -14.99 1.43
C GLU A 11 15.18 -13.49 1.24
N ILE A 12 14.90 -12.79 2.34
CA ILE A 12 14.72 -11.33 2.37
C ILE A 12 15.63 -10.79 3.47
N GLY A 13 16.57 -9.93 3.09
CA GLY A 13 17.57 -9.40 4.03
C GLY A 13 18.43 -10.50 4.69
N GLY A 14 18.69 -11.61 3.99
CA GLY A 14 19.49 -12.73 4.49
C GLY A 14 18.75 -13.66 5.47
N LYS A 15 17.43 -13.53 5.60
CA LYS A 15 16.58 -14.44 6.38
C LYS A 15 15.60 -15.17 5.46
N ALA A 16 15.38 -16.45 5.70
CA ALA A 16 14.36 -17.22 5.00
C ALA A 16 12.97 -16.57 5.18
N ALA A 17 12.34 -16.22 4.07
CA ALA A 17 11.02 -15.62 4.03
C ALA A 17 9.96 -16.70 4.22
N GLN A 18 9.18 -16.56 5.30
CA GLN A 18 8.02 -17.41 5.54
C GLN A 18 6.76 -16.62 5.23
N ALA A 19 5.93 -17.13 4.33
CA ALA A 19 4.78 -16.42 3.80
C ALA A 19 3.72 -16.10 4.87
N ASP A 20 3.64 -16.91 5.93
CA ASP A 20 2.71 -16.70 7.05
C ASP A 20 3.26 -15.85 8.18
N ALA A 21 4.56 -15.57 8.17
CA ALA A 21 5.16 -14.72 9.19
C ALA A 21 4.76 -13.25 8.99
N VAL A 22 4.24 -12.63 10.05
CA VAL A 22 3.86 -11.21 10.07
C VAL A 22 5.04 -10.31 9.74
N GLU A 23 6.25 -10.65 10.18
CA GLU A 23 7.48 -9.92 9.87
C GLU A 23 7.75 -9.88 8.35
N THR A 24 7.62 -11.01 7.66
CA THR A 24 7.73 -11.09 6.19
C THR A 24 6.66 -10.23 5.51
N ARG A 25 5.40 -10.35 5.94
CA ARG A 25 4.28 -9.61 5.32
C ARG A 25 4.37 -8.10 5.49
N ARG A 26 5.02 -7.62 6.56
CA ARG A 26 5.23 -6.18 6.81
C ARG A 26 6.36 -5.58 5.99
N THR A 27 7.30 -6.38 5.50
CA THR A 27 8.49 -5.91 4.75
C THR A 27 8.28 -5.88 3.24
N ILE A 28 7.26 -6.57 2.73
CA ILE A 28 6.97 -6.67 1.30
C ILE A 28 5.61 -6.05 1.00
N GLN A 29 5.50 -5.31 -0.11
CA GLN A 29 4.22 -4.89 -0.69
C GLN A 29 4.16 -5.28 -2.16
N ILE A 30 3.00 -5.79 -2.59
CA ILE A 30 2.77 -6.24 -3.96
C ILE A 30 2.12 -5.10 -4.75
N VAL A 31 2.64 -4.82 -5.94
CA VAL A 31 2.03 -3.92 -6.91
C VAL A 31 1.53 -4.74 -8.09
N PHE A 32 0.23 -4.70 -8.35
CA PHE A 32 -0.38 -5.46 -9.44
C PHE A 32 -0.23 -4.73 -10.78
N GLN A 33 -0.11 -5.50 -11.88
CA GLN A 33 0.02 -4.95 -13.23
C GLN A 33 -1.23 -4.19 -13.72
N ASN A 34 -2.42 -4.57 -13.23
CA ASN A 34 -3.65 -3.82 -13.47
C ASN A 34 -3.89 -2.86 -12.29
N PRO A 35 -3.49 -1.58 -12.39
CA PRO A 35 -3.61 -0.65 -11.27
C PRO A 35 -5.08 -0.40 -10.91
N TYR A 36 -5.99 -0.32 -11.89
CA TYR A 36 -7.40 -0.08 -11.64
C TYR A 36 -8.10 -1.23 -10.92
N GLY A 37 -7.72 -2.47 -11.23
CA GLY A 37 -8.21 -3.65 -10.53
C GLY A 37 -7.71 -3.77 -9.09
N SER A 38 -6.61 -3.09 -8.75
CA SER A 38 -6.00 -3.13 -7.42
C SER A 38 -6.55 -2.07 -6.44
N LEU A 39 -7.18 -1.02 -6.95
CA LEU A 39 -7.73 0.07 -6.13
C LEU A 39 -9.20 -0.21 -5.78
N ASN A 40 -9.59 0.05 -4.53
CA ASN A 40 -11.00 0.03 -4.16
C ASN A 40 -11.69 1.29 -4.72
N PRO A 41 -12.62 1.17 -5.69
CA PRO A 41 -13.21 2.33 -6.37
C PRO A 41 -14.14 3.15 -5.46
N ARG A 42 -14.52 2.60 -4.29
CA ARG A 42 -15.41 3.26 -3.32
C ARG A 42 -14.64 4.09 -2.29
N HIS A 43 -13.32 4.00 -2.26
CA HIS A 43 -12.48 4.76 -1.34
C HIS A 43 -11.86 5.97 -2.04
N LYS A 44 -11.70 7.06 -1.29
CA LYS A 44 -10.96 8.24 -1.74
C LYS A 44 -9.47 7.97 -1.74
N ILE A 45 -8.70 8.69 -2.55
CA ILE A 45 -7.24 8.54 -2.62
C ILE A 45 -6.59 8.70 -1.25
N GLY A 46 -6.95 9.73 -0.48
CA GLY A 46 -6.42 9.92 0.86
C GLY A 46 -6.64 8.71 1.76
N ALA A 47 -7.84 8.12 1.72
CA ALA A 47 -8.14 6.92 2.50
C ALA A 47 -7.30 5.72 2.06
N ILE A 48 -7.11 5.52 0.75
CA ILE A 48 -6.27 4.46 0.20
C ILE A 48 -4.81 4.63 0.63
N LEU A 49 -4.27 5.86 0.62
CA LEU A 49 -2.90 6.15 1.03
C LEU A 49 -2.69 6.00 2.55
N GLU A 50 -3.70 6.35 3.35
CA GLU A 50 -3.63 6.25 4.81
C GLU A 50 -3.85 4.83 5.34
N GLU A 51 -4.54 3.96 4.61
CA GLU A 51 -4.94 2.62 5.05
C GLU A 51 -3.74 1.73 5.45
N PRO A 52 -2.65 1.64 4.67
CA PRO A 52 -1.46 0.91 5.09
C PRO A 52 -0.85 1.44 6.39
N LEU A 53 -0.85 2.75 6.59
CA LEU A 53 -0.32 3.38 7.81
C LEU A 53 -1.23 3.08 9.01
N LYS A 54 -2.55 3.12 8.81
CA LYS A 54 -3.54 2.82 9.85
C LYS A 54 -3.44 1.37 10.33
N LEU A 55 -3.11 0.44 9.44
CA LEU A 55 -3.06 -1.00 9.75
C LEU A 55 -1.71 -1.45 10.33
N ASN A 56 -0.61 -0.76 9.98
CA ASN A 56 0.74 -1.23 10.29
C ASN A 56 1.52 -0.32 11.25
N THR A 57 0.94 0.78 11.73
CA THR A 57 1.61 1.75 12.62
C THR A 57 0.66 2.27 13.68
N ASP A 58 1.20 2.88 14.73
CA ASP A 58 0.44 3.56 15.79
C ASP A 58 0.25 5.07 15.52
N MET A 59 0.47 5.51 14.27
CA MET A 59 0.37 6.92 13.89
C MET A 59 -1.06 7.46 14.10
N SER A 60 -1.16 8.69 14.59
CA SER A 60 -2.40 9.44 14.70
C SER A 60 -3.01 9.75 13.33
N ALA A 61 -4.29 10.12 13.30
CA ALA A 61 -4.95 10.52 12.05
C ALA A 61 -4.27 11.74 11.40
N ALA A 62 -3.75 12.68 12.19
CA ALA A 62 -3.04 13.85 11.68
C ALA A 62 -1.71 13.46 11.02
N GLU A 63 -0.95 12.55 11.64
CA GLU A 63 0.32 12.07 11.08
C GLU A 63 0.11 11.29 9.78
N ARG A 64 -0.87 10.38 9.73
CA ARG A 64 -1.18 9.63 8.51
C ARG A 64 -1.61 10.55 7.36
N ARG A 65 -2.46 11.54 7.66
CA ARG A 65 -2.85 12.56 6.68
C ARG A 65 -1.64 13.33 6.15
N ARG A 66 -0.72 13.74 7.02
CA ARG A 66 0.52 14.42 6.61
C ARG A 66 1.35 13.55 5.66
N ILE A 67 1.61 12.29 6.02
CA ILE A 67 2.38 11.35 5.19
C ILE A 67 1.66 11.07 3.85
N GLY A 68 0.33 10.94 3.86
CA GLY A 68 -0.45 10.78 2.63
C GLY A 68 -0.29 11.96 1.67
N MET A 69 -0.35 13.20 2.20
CA MET A 69 -0.14 14.41 1.41
C MET A 69 1.29 14.53 0.87
N GLU A 70 2.30 14.22 1.70
CA GLU A 70 3.71 14.19 1.26
C GLU A 70 3.94 13.14 0.17
N THR A 71 3.28 11.99 0.27
CA THR A 71 3.36 10.92 -0.74
C THR A 71 2.77 11.37 -2.07
N MET A 72 1.60 12.03 -2.03
CA MET A 72 0.98 12.60 -3.23
C MET A 72 1.90 13.62 -3.91
N GLU A 73 2.49 14.53 -3.14
CA GLU A 73 3.40 15.54 -3.67
C GLU A 73 4.62 14.91 -4.35
N ARG A 74 5.23 13.88 -3.73
CA ARG A 74 6.38 13.16 -4.29
C ARG A 74 6.12 12.54 -5.66
N VAL A 75 4.87 12.17 -5.96
CA VAL A 75 4.48 11.57 -7.24
C VAL A 75 3.77 12.59 -8.17
N GLY A 76 3.87 13.88 -7.85
CA GLY A 76 3.34 14.97 -8.69
C GLY A 76 1.83 15.19 -8.60
N LEU A 77 1.16 14.65 -7.59
CA LEU A 77 -0.26 14.87 -7.36
C LEU A 77 -0.49 16.11 -6.49
N ARG A 78 -1.48 16.92 -6.88
CA ARG A 78 -1.89 18.13 -6.16
C ARG A 78 -2.71 17.79 -4.91
N PRO A 79 -2.69 18.62 -3.85
CA PRO A 79 -3.50 18.45 -2.64
C PRO A 79 -5.00 18.21 -2.88
N GLU A 80 -5.57 18.84 -3.91
CA GLU A 80 -6.98 18.68 -4.31
C GLU A 80 -7.35 17.24 -4.71
N HIS A 81 -6.36 16.44 -5.13
CA HIS A 81 -6.55 15.04 -5.51
C HIS A 81 -6.85 14.13 -4.31
N TYR A 82 -6.61 14.59 -3.07
CA TYR A 82 -6.73 13.79 -1.85
C TYR A 82 -8.15 13.26 -1.65
N ASN A 83 -9.14 14.11 -1.96
CA ASN A 83 -10.55 13.80 -1.79
C ASN A 83 -11.20 13.17 -3.03
N ARG A 84 -10.43 12.94 -4.10
CA ARG A 84 -10.93 12.31 -5.33
C ARG A 84 -11.02 10.80 -5.18
N TYR A 85 -11.81 10.19 -6.05
CA TYR A 85 -11.88 8.74 -6.22
C TYR A 85 -10.95 8.28 -7.36
N PRO A 86 -10.52 7.01 -7.40
CA PRO A 86 -9.64 6.49 -8.44
C PRO A 86 -10.10 6.78 -9.89
N HIS A 87 -11.40 6.66 -10.16
CA HIS A 87 -11.97 6.93 -11.49
C HIS A 87 -11.89 8.41 -11.91
N MET A 88 -11.52 9.33 -11.02
CA MET A 88 -11.33 10.76 -11.34
C MET A 88 -9.90 11.09 -11.79
N PHE A 89 -9.03 10.08 -11.88
CA PHE A 89 -7.68 10.18 -12.44
C PHE A 89 -7.62 9.73 -13.89
N SER A 90 -8.76 9.38 -14.49
CA SER A 90 -8.82 9.04 -15.92
C SER A 90 -8.75 10.31 -16.76
N GLY A 91 -7.54 10.52 -17.27
CA GLY A 91 -7.07 11.42 -18.32
C GLY A 91 -5.67 10.95 -18.67
#